data_AF-A0A317G5T1-F1
#
_entry.id   AF-A0A317G5T1-F1
#
_cell.length_a   1.000
_cell.length_b   1.000
_cell.length_c   1.000
_cell.angle_alpha   90.00
_cell.angle_beta   90.00
_cell.angle_gamma   90.00
#
_symmetry.space_group_name_H-M   'P 1'
#
loop_
_entity.id
_entity.type
_entity.pdbx_description
1 polymer ?
#
loop_
_entity_poly.entity_id
_entity_poly.type
_entity_poly.pdbx_seq_one_letter_code
_entity_poly.pdbx_strand_id
1 'polypeptide(L)'
;MAWTGLGAVLVEIEARTYRVTCPIHGVVTAYTQWAYPGSGFTRDFDLTVGSLAVYLPRSVVSEYMRVDWETVGRCINRTRGFQDGGMACGPVDENIIAAVKVTDGSRSF
;
A
#
# COMPACT_ATOMS: atom_id res chain seq x y z
N MET A 1 -10.89 24.41 -23.84
CA MET A 1 -9.69 24.44 -22.98
C MET A 1 -9.40 23.02 -22.54
N ALA A 2 -8.46 22.36 -23.22
CA ALA A 2 -8.07 20.98 -22.92
C ALA A 2 -6.98 20.99 -21.85
N TRP A 3 -7.23 20.29 -20.75
CA TRP A 3 -6.25 19.98 -19.71
C TRP A 3 -6.05 18.46 -19.68
N THR A 4 -5.66 17.88 -20.82
CA THR A 4 -5.21 16.49 -20.89
C THR A 4 -3.74 16.44 -20.52
N GLY A 5 -3.47 16.49 -19.23
CA GLY A 5 -2.11 16.41 -18.71
C GLY A 5 -2.17 15.91 -17.29
N LEU A 6 -1.83 14.62 -17.14
CA LEU A 6 -1.22 13.96 -15.97
C LEU A 6 -1.41 12.46 -16.22
N GLY A 7 -0.68 11.94 -17.21
CA GLY A 7 -0.58 10.50 -17.42
C GLY A 7 -0.15 9.85 -16.11
N ALA A 8 -0.97 8.94 -15.57
CA ALA A 8 -0.49 8.09 -14.50
C ALA A 8 0.52 7.14 -15.11
N VAL A 9 1.71 7.13 -14.55
CA VAL A 9 2.67 6.08 -14.81
C VAL A 9 2.29 4.92 -13.90
N LEU A 10 2.00 3.76 -14.48
CA LEU A 10 1.66 2.59 -13.68
C LEU A 10 2.96 2.01 -13.13
N VAL A 11 3.07 2.04 -11.81
CA VAL A 11 4.22 1.55 -11.08
C VAL A 11 3.82 0.26 -10.38
N GLU A 12 4.36 -0.85 -10.85
CA GLU A 12 4.20 -2.15 -10.22
C GLU A 12 5.42 -2.44 -9.33
N ILE A 13 5.17 -3.03 -8.17
CA ILE A 13 6.24 -3.40 -7.23
C ILE A 13 6.29 -4.91 -7.15
N GLU A 14 7.38 -5.48 -7.64
CA GLU A 14 7.66 -6.90 -7.55
C GLU A 14 8.64 -7.15 -6.41
N ALA A 15 8.29 -8.03 -5.48
CA ALA A 15 9.19 -8.41 -4.41
C ALA A 15 9.11 -9.90 -4.11
N ARG A 16 10.25 -10.49 -3.79
CA ARG A 16 10.31 -11.89 -3.36
C ARG A 16 10.01 -11.97 -1.87
N THR A 17 8.79 -12.36 -1.52
CA THR A 17 8.38 -12.54 -0.12
C THR A 17 8.23 -14.02 0.22
N TYR A 18 8.48 -14.40 1.48
CA TYR A 18 8.20 -15.74 1.98
C TYR A 18 6.87 -15.74 2.75
N ARG A 19 6.17 -16.88 2.74
CA ARG A 19 5.00 -17.08 3.60
C ARG A 19 5.46 -17.71 4.91
N VAL A 20 5.07 -17.13 6.04
CA VAL A 20 5.32 -17.66 7.38
C VAL A 20 4.04 -18.27 7.93
N THR A 21 4.17 -19.39 8.64
CA THR A 21 3.04 -19.98 9.36
C THR A 21 3.11 -19.50 10.79
N CYS A 22 2.27 -18.52 11.12
CA CYS A 22 2.11 -18.04 12.48
C CYS A 22 1.07 -18.92 13.22
N PRO A 23 1.36 -19.42 14.43
CA PRO A 23 0.40 -20.22 15.19
C PRO A 23 -0.86 -19.44 15.63
N ILE A 24 -0.79 -18.10 15.66
CA ILE A 24 -1.90 -17.22 16.08
C ILE A 24 -2.69 -16.72 14.87
N HIS A 25 -1.99 -16.33 13.80
CA HIS A 25 -2.59 -15.65 12.64
C HIS A 25 -2.73 -16.55 11.40
N GLY A 26 -2.27 -17.81 11.47
CA GLY A 26 -2.25 -18.72 10.34
C GLY A 26 -1.13 -18.41 9.35
N VAL A 27 -1.35 -18.73 8.08
CA VAL A 27 -0.38 -18.47 7.01
C VAL A 27 -0.46 -17.01 6.60
N VAL A 28 0.60 -16.27 6.86
CA VAL A 28 0.73 -14.83 6.59
C VAL A 28 1.99 -14.57 5.76
N THR A 29 1.99 -13.49 4.97
CA THR A 29 3.22 -13.04 4.31
C THR A 29 4.20 -12.53 5.36
N ALA A 30 5.49 -12.82 5.17
CA ALA A 30 6.55 -12.27 5.98
C ALA A 30 6.41 -10.75 6.13
N TYR A 31 6.74 -10.25 7.32
CA TYR A 31 6.74 -8.81 7.54
C TYR A 31 7.84 -8.16 6.68
N THR A 32 7.42 -7.22 5.83
CA THR A 32 8.33 -6.42 5.00
C THR A 32 8.35 -5.00 5.53
N GLN A 33 9.50 -4.33 5.43
CA GLN A 33 9.59 -2.93 5.86
C GLN A 33 8.82 -1.97 4.94
N TRP A 34 8.53 -2.35 3.70
CA TRP A 34 7.98 -1.45 2.67
C TRP A 34 6.51 -1.72 2.31
N ALA A 35 5.88 -2.79 2.83
CA ALA A 35 4.45 -3.05 2.65
C ALA A 35 3.81 -3.68 3.89
N TYR A 36 2.56 -3.28 4.18
CA TYR A 36 1.77 -3.89 5.23
C TYR A 36 1.28 -5.30 4.82
N PRO A 37 1.12 -6.24 5.77
CA PRO A 37 0.54 -7.55 5.50
C PRO A 37 -0.83 -7.43 4.84
N GLY A 38 -1.04 -8.10 3.70
CA GLY A 38 -2.29 -8.07 2.95
C GLY A 38 -2.59 -6.74 2.23
N SER A 39 -1.64 -5.80 2.16
CA SER A 39 -1.77 -4.58 1.35
C SER A 39 -1.38 -4.85 -0.10
N GLY A 40 -2.14 -4.28 -1.03
CA GLY A 40 -1.75 -4.17 -2.45
C GLY A 40 -0.89 -2.92 -2.74
N PHE A 41 -0.60 -2.12 -1.72
CA PHE A 41 0.14 -0.86 -1.83
C PHE A 41 1.37 -0.85 -0.92
N THR A 42 2.25 0.13 -1.13
CA THR A 42 3.38 0.35 -0.22
C THR A 42 2.92 0.91 1.12
N ARG A 43 3.73 0.65 2.15
CA ARG A 43 3.59 1.24 3.47
C ARG A 43 3.53 2.76 3.40
N ASP A 44 4.39 3.36 2.59
CA ASP A 44 4.46 4.82 2.43
C ASP A 44 3.22 5.37 1.71
N PHE A 45 2.65 4.63 0.75
CA PHE A 45 1.37 4.99 0.15
C PHE A 45 0.27 4.99 1.20
N ASP A 46 0.15 3.91 1.98
CA ASP A 46 -0.85 3.78 3.04
C ASP A 46 -0.72 4.87 4.11
N LEU A 47 0.51 5.19 4.52
CA LEU A 47 0.82 6.30 5.44
C LEU A 47 0.45 7.66 4.86
N THR A 48 0.72 7.89 3.58
CA THR A 48 0.38 9.15 2.91
C THR A 48 -1.14 9.30 2.82
N VAL A 49 -1.85 8.26 2.41
CA VAL A 49 -3.32 8.22 2.37
C VAL A 49 -3.90 8.48 3.76
N GLY A 50 -3.36 7.83 4.79
CA GLY A 50 -3.77 8.03 6.18
C GLY A 50 -3.58 9.47 6.66
N SER A 51 -2.44 10.07 6.32
CA SER A 51 -2.12 11.45 6.67
C SER A 51 -3.03 12.44 5.94
N LEU A 52 -3.25 12.25 4.63
CA LEU A 52 -4.16 13.11 3.86
C LEU A 52 -5.60 13.03 4.35
N ALA A 53 -6.06 11.85 4.75
CA ALA A 53 -7.41 11.67 5.28
C ALA A 53 -7.68 12.42 6.59
N VAL A 54 -6.64 12.83 7.32
CA VAL A 54 -6.78 13.67 8.53
C VAL A 54 -7.05 15.13 8.17
N TYR A 55 -6.46 15.63 7.09
CA TYR A 55 -6.47 17.06 6.76
C TYR A 55 -7.37 17.44 5.58
N LEU A 56 -7.73 16.48 4.72
CA LEU A 56 -8.47 16.72 3.48
C LEU A 56 -9.86 16.04 3.47
N PRO A 57 -10.84 16.62 2.76
CA PRO A 57 -12.15 16.01 2.60
C PRO A 57 -12.11 14.79 1.68
N ARG A 58 -13.10 13.90 1.84
CA ARG A 58 -13.15 12.56 1.19
C ARG A 58 -13.01 12.59 -0.33
N SER A 59 -13.64 13.58 -0.98
CA SER A 59 -13.60 13.76 -2.43
C SER A 59 -12.20 14.10 -2.92
N VAL A 60 -11.53 15.04 -2.25
CA VAL A 60 -10.18 15.49 -2.62
C VAL A 60 -9.15 14.38 -2.43
N VAL A 61 -9.24 13.60 -1.35
CA VAL A 61 -8.34 12.46 -1.13
C VAL A 61 -8.52 11.40 -2.21
N SER A 62 -9.76 11.05 -2.55
CA SER A 62 -10.05 10.04 -3.57
C SER A 62 -9.61 10.49 -4.96
N GLU A 63 -9.83 11.76 -5.30
CA GLU A 63 -9.41 12.36 -6.57
C GLU A 63 -7.87 12.44 -6.68
N TYR A 64 -7.21 12.90 -5.62
CA TYR A 64 -5.75 13.05 -5.59
C TYR A 64 -5.03 11.70 -5.66
N MET A 65 -5.49 10.71 -4.89
CA MET A 65 -4.88 9.38 -4.83
C MET A 65 -5.39 8.43 -5.91
N ARG A 66 -6.45 8.79 -6.64
CA ARG A 66 -7.09 7.96 -7.68
C ARG A 66 -7.50 6.58 -7.17
N VAL A 67 -8.02 6.52 -5.96
CA VAL A 67 -8.53 5.30 -5.32
C VAL A 67 -9.90 5.54 -4.71
N ASP A 68 -10.73 4.50 -4.68
CA ASP A 68 -12.04 4.58 -4.03
C ASP A 68 -11.92 4.87 -2.54
N TRP A 69 -12.90 5.58 -2.00
CA TRP A 69 -12.94 5.90 -0.57
C TRP A 69 -12.93 4.65 0.33
N GLU A 70 -13.48 3.52 -0.13
CA GLU A 70 -13.40 2.25 0.58
C GLU A 70 -11.93 1.78 0.71
N THR A 71 -11.14 1.93 -0.35
CA THR A 71 -9.71 1.63 -0.36
C THR A 71 -8.96 2.53 0.61
N VAL A 72 -9.27 3.83 0.63
CA VAL A 72 -8.72 4.79 1.62
C VAL A 72 -9.00 4.32 3.05
N GLY A 73 -10.22 3.87 3.34
CA GLY A 73 -10.59 3.31 4.65
C GLY A 73 -9.76 2.08 5.02
N ARG A 74 -9.51 1.17 4.07
CA ARG A 74 -8.65 -0.01 4.26
C ARG A 74 -7.19 0.40 4.55
N CYS A 75 -6.67 1.43 3.87
CA CYS A 75 -5.33 1.97 4.11
C CYS A 75 -5.20 2.51 5.54
N ILE A 76 -6.15 3.35 5.98
CA ILE A 76 -6.16 3.92 7.33
C ILE A 76 -6.21 2.82 8.41
N ASN A 77 -7.05 1.80 8.21
CA ASN A 77 -7.18 0.71 9.17
C ASN A 77 -5.87 -0.08 9.31
N ARG A 78 -5.16 -0.31 8.20
CA ARG A 78 -3.85 -0.98 8.19
C ARG A 78 -2.78 -0.14 8.90
N THR A 79 -2.73 1.17 8.64
CA THR A 79 -1.80 2.08 9.32
C THR A 79 -2.02 2.11 10.83
N ARG A 80 -3.28 2.16 11.28
CA ARG A 80 -3.63 2.15 12.71
C ARG A 80 -3.23 0.85 13.39
N GLY A 81 -3.59 -0.31 12.79
CA GLY A 81 -3.23 -1.62 13.35
C GLY A 81 -1.72 -1.81 13.52
N PHE A 82 -0.91 -1.22 12.63
CA PHE A 82 0.55 -1.23 12.77
C PHE A 82 1.07 -0.37 13.92
N GLN A 83 0.51 0.82 14.13
CA GLN A 83 0.89 1.71 15.23
C GLN A 83 0.53 1.12 16.60
N ASP A 84 -0.57 0.37 16.67
CA ASP A 84 -1.04 -0.31 17.87
C ASP A 84 -0.24 -1.60 18.19
N GLY A 85 0.84 -1.89 17.45
CA GLY A 85 1.75 -3.01 17.70
C GLY A 85 1.24 -4.38 17.26
N GLY A 86 0.07 -4.45 16.62
CA GLY A 86 -0.58 -5.71 16.25
C GLY A 86 -0.58 -5.93 14.75
N MET A 87 0.46 -6.57 14.18
CA MET A 87 0.36 -7.36 12.92
C MET A 87 1.71 -7.93 12.43
N ALA A 88 2.84 -7.52 12.99
CA ALA A 88 4.13 -8.13 12.66
C ALA A 88 4.27 -9.49 13.37
N CYS A 89 3.79 -10.55 12.73
CA CYS A 89 4.01 -11.93 13.16
C CYS A 89 5.23 -12.52 12.44
N GLY A 90 6.41 -12.00 12.74
CA GLY A 90 7.68 -12.53 12.25
C GLY A 90 8.84 -11.54 12.37
N PRO A 91 10.09 -12.02 12.28
CA PRO A 91 11.25 -11.15 12.18
C PRO A 91 11.12 -10.26 10.93
N VAL A 92 11.60 -9.03 11.04
CA VAL A 92 11.69 -8.11 9.92
C VAL A 92 12.75 -8.64 8.96
N ASP A 93 12.33 -9.12 7.78
CA ASP A 93 13.30 -9.47 6.75
C ASP A 93 13.67 -8.21 5.96
N GLU A 94 14.82 -7.66 6.31
CA GLU A 94 15.45 -6.52 5.65
C GLU A 94 16.04 -6.87 4.26
N ASN A 95 16.16 -8.15 3.93
CA ASN A 95 16.70 -8.62 2.64
C ASN A 95 15.62 -8.77 1.56
N ILE A 96 14.34 -8.47 1.85
CA ILE A 96 13.28 -8.41 0.83
C ILE A 96 13.43 -7.12 0.03
N ILE A 97 14.19 -7.21 -1.06
CA ILE A 97 14.31 -6.14 -2.06
C ILE A 97 13.06 -6.14 -2.94
N ALA A 98 12.45 -4.96 -3.06
CA ALA A 98 11.38 -4.70 -4.00
C ALA A 98 11.94 -4.04 -5.28
N ALA A 99 11.64 -4.62 -6.43
CA ALA A 99 11.91 -4.04 -7.74
C ALA A 99 10.69 -3.22 -8.17
N VAL A 100 10.93 -1.94 -8.47
CA VAL A 100 9.89 -1.04 -8.99
C VAL A 100 9.90 -1.12 -10.51
N LYS A 101 8.88 -1.74 -11.09
CA LYS A 101 8.65 -1.78 -12.53
C LYS A 101 7.77 -0.60 -12.92
N VAL A 102 8.37 0.34 -13.64
CA VAL A 102 7.66 1.46 -14.25
C VAL A 102 7.16 1.00 -15.61
N THR A 103 5.85 0.89 -15.77
CA THR A 103 5.23 0.58 -17.07
C THR A 103 4.64 1.87 -17.64
N ASP A 104 4.83 2.07 -18.94
CA ASP A 104 4.06 3.09 -19.65
C ASP A 104 2.60 2.65 -19.66
N GLY A 105 1.66 3.58 -19.51
CA GLY A 105 0.22 3.29 -19.32
C GLY A 105 -0.49 2.67 -20.53
N SER A 106 0.18 1.83 -21.31
CA SER A 106 -0.31 1.12 -22.50
C SER A 106 -1.09 -0.15 -22.17
N ARG A 107 -1.09 -0.62 -20.91
CA ARG A 107 -1.97 -1.72 -20.44
C ARG A 107 -3.21 -1.17 -19.75
N SER A 108 -4.33 -1.26 -20.46
CA SER A 108 -5.68 -1.13 -19.91
C SER A 108 -5.93 -2.26 -18.92
N PHE A 109 -6.50 -1.95 -17.75
CA PHE A 109 -7.19 -2.92 -16.90
C PHE A 109 -8.49 -3.37 -17.56
#